data_AF-A0A146KGE1-F1
#
_entry.id   AF-A0A146KGE1-F1
#
_cell.length_a   1.000
_cell.length_b   1.000
_cell.length_c   1.000
_cell.angle_alpha   90.00
_cell.angle_beta   90.00
_cell.angle_gamma   90.00
#
_symmetry.space_group_name_H-M   'P 1'
#
loop_
_entity.id
_entity.type
_entity.pdbx_description
1 polymer ?
#
loop_
_entity_poly.entity_id
_entity_poly.type
_entity_poly.pdbx_seq_one_letter_code
_entity_poly.pdbx_strand_id
1 'polypeptide(L)' 'MPRYKGLEGFMKSKGFEIDMEYGNSGDFEIFADGKLIFSKQEQHRYPNPPEVLAAVESLGK' A
#
# COMPACT_ATOMS: atom_id res chain seq x y z
N MET A 1 -3.39 -14.22 10.77
CA MET A 1 -2.90 -13.78 9.45
C MET A 1 -2.78 -12.26 9.47
N PRO A 2 -1.66 -11.66 9.01
CA PRO A 2 -1.60 -10.21 8.87
C PRO A 2 -2.69 -9.77 7.88
N ARG A 3 -3.47 -8.74 8.26
CA ARG A 3 -4.69 -8.31 7.56
C ARG A 3 -4.49 -7.92 6.09
N TYR A 4 -3.24 -7.65 5.69
CA TYR A 4 -2.91 -7.07 4.38
C TYR A 4 -2.16 -8.01 3.44
N LYS A 5 -1.96 -9.28 3.80
CA LYS A 5 -1.37 -10.27 2.88
C LYS A 5 -2.19 -10.43 1.58
N GLY A 6 -3.49 -10.17 1.64
CA GLY A 6 -4.37 -10.15 0.47
C GLY A 6 -4.14 -8.95 -0.44
N LEU A 7 -3.67 -7.81 0.10
CA LEU A 7 -3.39 -6.60 -0.67
C LEU A 7 -2.12 -6.79 -1.52
N GLU A 8 -1.04 -7.31 -0.94
CA GLU A 8 0.18 -7.69 -1.69
C GLU A 8 -0.14 -8.66 -2.83
N GLY A 9 -0.90 -9.71 -2.53
CA GLY A 9 -1.31 -10.69 -3.54
C GLY A 9 -2.14 -10.08 -4.66
N PHE A 10 -3.04 -9.15 -4.33
CA PHE A 10 -3.84 -8.42 -5.31
C PHE A 10 -2.96 -7.53 -6.21
N MET A 11 -2.05 -6.75 -5.63
CA MET A 11 -1.15 -5.86 -6.39
C MET A 11 -0.20 -6.67 -7.28
N LYS A 12 0.37 -7.76 -6.75
CA LYS A 12 1.22 -8.68 -7.51
C LYS A 12 0.47 -9.33 -8.67
N SER A 13 -0.81 -9.69 -8.48
CA SER A 13 -1.68 -10.18 -9.57
C SER A 13 -1.94 -9.13 -10.66
N LYS A 14 -1.79 -7.84 -10.35
CA LYS A 14 -1.87 -6.72 -11.31
C LYS A 14 -0.53 -6.37 -11.93
N GLY A 15 0.57 -7.01 -11.51
CA GLY A 15 1.91 -6.74 -12.00
C GLY A 15 2.63 -5.61 -11.27
N PHE A 16 2.12 -5.17 -10.11
CA PHE A 16 2.75 -4.15 -9.28
C PHE A 16 3.41 -4.77 -8.06
N GLU A 17 4.60 -4.27 -7.72
CA GLU A 17 5.30 -4.59 -6.48
C GLU A 17 5.09 -3.44 -5.50
N ILE A 18 4.66 -3.76 -4.28
CA ILE A 18 4.49 -2.80 -3.20
C ILE A 18 5.25 -3.30 -1.97
N ASP A 19 5.79 -2.37 -1.21
CA ASP A 19 6.34 -2.63 0.12
C ASP A 19 5.38 -2.08 1.18
N MET A 20 5.25 -2.79 2.29
CA MET A 20 4.33 -2.41 3.37
C MET A 20 5.09 -2.42 4.69
N GLU A 21 5.29 -1.23 5.23
CA GLU A 21 5.96 -1.04 6.52
C GLU A 21 4.93 -0.86 7.64
N TYR A 22 5.23 -1.46 8.79
CA TYR A 22 4.41 -1.40 9.99
C TYR A 22 5.24 -0.77 11.12
N GLY A 23 4.86 0.42 11.56
CA GLY A 23 5.51 1.10 12.67
C GLY A 23 5.08 0.56 14.04
N ASN A 24 5.91 0.82 15.06
CA ASN A 24 5.64 0.40 16.44
C ASN A 24 4.40 1.05 17.07
N SER A 25 3.92 2.18 16.53
CA SER A 25 2.74 2.89 17.04
C SER A 25 1.46 2.59 16.27
N GLY A 26 1.47 1.52 15.47
CA GLY A 26 0.35 1.15 14.62
C GLY A 26 0.29 1.95 13.32
N ASP A 27 1.40 2.59 12.96
CA ASP A 27 1.62 3.18 11.64
C ASP A 27 1.60 2.09 10.59
N PHE A 28 1.12 2.46 9.42
CA PHE A 28 1.02 1.56 8.28
C PHE A 28 1.25 2.37 7.02
N GLU A 29 2.34 2.08 6.36
CA GLU A 29 2.82 2.84 5.21
C GLU A 29 2.97 1.87 4.04
N ILE A 30 2.52 2.30 2.86
CA ILE A 30 2.67 1.55 1.63
C ILE A 30 3.57 2.34 0.70
N PHE A 31 4.57 1.66 0.18
CA PHE A 31 5.50 2.19 -0.80
C PHE A 31 5.35 1.43 -2.13
N ALA A 32 5.55 2.15 -3.23
CA ALA A 32 5.72 1.56 -4.56
C ALA A 32 6.90 2.24 -5.24
N ASP A 33 7.85 1.45 -5.75
CA ASP A 33 9.09 1.96 -6.35
C ASP A 33 9.86 2.92 -5.39
N GLY A 34 9.86 2.61 -4.09
CA GLY A 34 10.48 3.46 -3.06
C GLY A 34 9.76 4.79 -2.77
N LYS A 35 8.59 5.04 -3.36
CA LYS A 35 7.76 6.22 -3.10
C LYS A 35 6.59 5.87 -2.19
N LEU A 36 6.36 6.68 -1.16
CA LEU A 36 5.19 6.57 -0.30
C LEU A 36 3.92 6.87 -1.11
N ILE A 37 3.03 5.88 -1.22
CA ILE A 37 1.74 6.01 -1.90
C ILE A 37 0.56 6.08 -0.94
N PHE A 38 0.75 5.61 0.30
CA PHE A 38 -0.27 5.66 1.33
C PHE A 38 0.37 5.67 2.72
N SER A 39 -0.06 6.60 3.58
CA SER A 39 0.23 6.57 5.01
C SER A 39 -1.07 6.55 5.81
N LYS A 40 -1.22 5.53 6.65
CA LYS A 40 -2.31 5.45 7.63
C LYS A 40 -2.23 6.58 8.64
N GLN A 41 -1.04 7.03 8.99
CA GLN A 41 -0.85 8.10 9.97
C GLN A 41 -1.48 9.40 9.44
N GLU A 42 -1.27 9.70 8.16
CA GLU A 42 -1.84 10.87 7.50
C GLU A 42 -3.35 10.72 7.23
N GLN A 43 -3.77 9.52 6.80
CA GLN A 43 -5.15 9.28 6.37
C GLN A 43 -6.08 8.90 7.51
N HIS A 44 -5.53 8.62 8.70
CA HIS A 44 -6.23 8.12 9.89
C HIS A 44 -7.11 6.88 9.63
N ARG A 45 -6.80 6.12 8.58
CA ARG A 45 -7.57 4.94 8.13
C ARG A 45 -6.68 3.96 7.41
N TYR A 46 -7.20 2.75 7.19
CA TYR A 46 -6.55 1.78 6.31
C TYR A 46 -6.93 2.01 4.85
N PRO A 47 -6.06 1.61 3.90
CA PRO A 47 -6.38 1.69 2.50
C PRO A 47 -7.23 0.50 2.05
N ASN A 48 -7.97 0.74 0.97
CA ASN A 48 -8.66 -0.27 0.20
C ASN A 48 -7.80 -0.72 -1.00
N PRO A 49 -7.97 -1.96 -1.51
CA PRO A 49 -7.23 -2.40 -2.69
C PRO A 49 -7.32 -1.50 -3.94
N PRO A 50 -8.49 -0.96 -4.34
CA PRO A 50 -8.57 -0.12 -5.54
C PRO A 50 -7.90 1.25 -5.40
N GLU A 51 -7.81 1.84 -4.20
CA GLU A 51 -7.11 3.13 -4.03
C GLU A 51 -5.59 2.97 -4.14
N VAL A 52 -5.05 1.87 -3.60
CA VAL A 52 -3.61 1.56 -3.71
C VAL A 52 -3.26 1.32 -5.17
N LEU A 53 -4.10 0.59 -5.91
CA LEU A 53 -3.92 0.41 -7.34
C LEU A 53 -3.88 1.74 -8.10
N ALA A 54 -4.86 2.62 -7.88
CA ALA A 54 -4.92 3.92 -8.55
C ALA A 54 -3.70 4.82 -8.20
N ALA A 55 -3.21 4.75 -6.96
CA ALA A 55 -2.02 5.48 -6.54
C ALA A 55 -0.76 4.97 -7.24
N VAL A 56 -0.58 3.65 -7.36
CA VAL A 56 0.56 3.05 -8.08
C VAL A 56 0.48 3.35 -9.58
N GLU A 57 -0.70 3.23 -10.20
CA GLU A 57 -0.90 3.56 -11.62
C GLU A 57 -0.59 5.03 -11.93
N SER A 58 -0.80 5.92 -10.96
CA SER A 58 -0.46 7.34 -11.09
C SER A 58 1.05 7.62 -10.99
N LEU A 59 1.84 6.72 -10.40
CA LEU A 59 3.30 6.84 -10.32
C LEU A 59 4.02 6.38 -11.59
N GLY A 60 3.39 5.48 -12.38
CA GLY A 60 3.95 4.92 -13.61
C GLY A 60 3.67 5.72 -14.88
N LYS A 61 3.03 6.90 -14.77
CA LYS A 61 2.86 7.88 -15.86
C LYS A 61 3.89 8.99 -15.74
#